data_AF-A0A1S0YNS7-F1
#
_entry.id   AF-A0A1S0YNS7-F1
#
_cell.length_a   1.000
_cell.length_b   1.000
_cell.length_c   1.000
_cell.angle_alpha   90.00
_cell.angle_beta   90.00
_cell.angle_gamma   90.00
#
_symmetry.space_group_name_H-M   'P 1'
#
loop_
_entity.id
_entity.type
_entity.pdbx_description
1 polymer ?
#
loop_
_entity_poly.entity_id
_entity_poly.type
_entity_poly.pdbx_seq_one_letter_code
_entity_poly.pdbx_strand_id
1 'polypeptide(L)'
;MQDINNIDFSIIRERALRNIREDLITEWSSEFPADEIGDAFDAVLRAHRRSATLDHFIPVLVEAEMSARLRSGNLWPATAA
;
A
#
# COMPACT_ATOMS: atom_id res chain seq x y z
N MET A 1 1.64 -21.12 -22.11
CA MET A 1 1.30 -21.07 -20.67
C MET A 1 1.17 -19.60 -20.35
N GLN A 2 -0.06 -19.07 -20.22
CA GLN A 2 -0.26 -17.65 -19.95
C GLN A 2 0.16 -17.37 -18.50
N ASP A 3 1.13 -16.49 -18.31
CA ASP A 3 1.58 -16.06 -16.98
C ASP A 3 0.41 -15.37 -16.26
N ILE A 4 -0.19 -16.09 -15.31
CA ILE A 4 -1.30 -15.64 -14.47
C ILE A 4 -0.83 -14.62 -13.41
N ASN A 5 0.46 -14.25 -13.43
CA ASN A 5 1.10 -13.45 -12.38
C ASN A 5 1.59 -12.07 -12.83
N ASN A 6 1.14 -11.54 -13.97
CA ASN A 6 1.33 -10.12 -14.27
C ASN A 6 0.22 -9.29 -13.62
N ILE A 7 0.04 -9.45 -12.30
CA ILE A 7 -0.78 -8.51 -11.53
C ILE A 7 -0.02 -7.19 -11.57
N ASP A 8 -0.57 -6.23 -12.29
CA ASP A 8 -0.01 -4.89 -12.32
C ASP A 8 -0.26 -4.23 -10.96
N PHE A 9 0.74 -4.34 -10.09
CA PHE A 9 0.74 -3.72 -8.77
C PHE A 9 0.69 -2.18 -8.83
N SER A 10 0.87 -1.56 -10.00
CA SER A 10 0.62 -0.12 -10.15
C SER A 10 -0.86 0.19 -9.96
N ILE A 11 -1.76 -0.61 -10.55
CA ILE A 11 -3.23 -0.43 -10.46
C ILE A 11 -3.72 -0.61 -9.02
N ILE A 12 -3.22 -1.64 -8.33
CA ILE A 12 -3.59 -1.90 -6.92
C ILE A 12 -3.08 -0.78 -6.01
N ARG A 13 -1.85 -0.29 -6.25
CA ARG A 13 -1.22 0.78 -5.47
C ARG A 13 -1.91 2.13 -5.67
N GLU A 14 -2.29 2.46 -6.89
CA GLU A 14 -3.04 3.68 -7.18
C GLU A 14 -4.44 3.65 -6.55
N ARG A 15 -5.11 2.50 -6.58
CA ARG A 15 -6.39 2.31 -5.91
C ARG A 15 -6.26 2.44 -4.40
N ALA A 16 -5.22 1.85 -3.79
CA ALA A 16 -4.97 1.95 -2.36
C ALA A 16 -4.70 3.41 -1.94
N LEU A 17 -3.83 4.13 -2.67
CA LEU A 17 -3.55 5.55 -2.39
C LEU A 17 -4.79 6.43 -2.54
N ARG A 18 -5.63 6.17 -3.55
CA ARG A 18 -6.90 6.88 -3.72
C ARG A 18 -7.84 6.63 -2.54
N ASN A 19 -8.01 5.38 -2.13
CA ASN A 19 -8.87 5.04 -1.01
C ASN A 19 -8.39 5.73 0.29
N ILE A 20 -7.07 5.68 0.57
CA ILE A 20 -6.51 6.35 1.76
C ILE A 20 -6.82 7.87 1.72
N ARG A 21 -6.67 8.51 0.55
CA ARG A 21 -7.00 9.93 0.39
C ARG A 21 -8.49 10.20 0.65
N GLU A 22 -9.38 9.38 0.08
CA GLU A 22 -10.83 9.51 0.26
C GLU A 22 -11.25 9.29 1.72
N ASP A 23 -10.66 8.31 2.41
CA ASP A 23 -10.90 8.03 3.83
C ASP A 23 -10.46 9.21 4.70
N LEU A 24 -9.26 9.77 4.45
CA LEU A 24 -8.75 10.94 5.19
C LEU A 24 -9.62 12.18 4.99
N ILE A 25 -10.07 12.46 3.76
CA ILE A 25 -10.99 13.57 3.50
C ILE A 25 -12.32 13.35 4.22
N THR A 26 -12.85 12.13 4.17
CA THR A 26 -14.13 11.81 4.83
C THR A 26 -14.05 12.01 6.34
N GLU A 27 -12.96 11.56 6.96
CA GLU A 27 -12.77 11.62 8.40
C GLU A 27 -12.44 13.03 8.93
N TRP A 28 -11.63 13.80 8.21
CA TRP A 28 -11.06 15.05 8.72
C TRP A 28 -11.65 16.32 8.10
N SER A 29 -12.60 16.21 7.16
CA SER A 29 -13.23 17.36 6.50
C SER A 29 -14.01 18.29 7.44
N SER A 30 -14.33 17.85 8.67
CA SER A 30 -14.90 18.71 9.71
C SER A 30 -13.91 19.68 10.34
N GLU A 31 -12.61 19.36 10.28
CA GLU A 31 -11.54 20.12 10.92
C GLU A 31 -10.66 20.86 9.90
N PHE A 32 -10.47 20.28 8.72
CA PHE A 32 -9.65 20.84 7.65
C PHE A 32 -10.39 20.84 6.31
N PRO A 33 -10.17 21.84 5.43
CA PRO A 33 -10.69 21.81 4.07
C PRO A 33 -10.25 20.57 3.29
N ALA A 34 -11.17 19.96 2.54
CA ALA A 34 -10.90 18.73 1.79
C ALA A 34 -9.80 18.89 0.71
N ASP A 35 -9.72 20.07 0.11
CA ASP A 35 -8.66 20.47 -0.81
C ASP A 35 -7.31 20.57 -0.11
N GLU A 36 -7.26 21.16 1.08
CA GLU A 36 -6.04 21.25 1.90
C GLU A 36 -5.53 19.86 2.33
N ILE A 37 -6.42 18.96 2.74
CA ILE A 37 -6.08 17.55 3.05
C ILE A 37 -5.52 16.86 1.80
N GLY A 38 -6.14 17.09 0.63
CA GLY A 38 -5.70 16.53 -0.65
C GLY A 38 -4.30 16.99 -1.04
N ASP A 39 -4.03 18.29 -0.95
CA ASP A 39 -2.73 18.88 -1.27
C ASP A 39 -1.63 18.40 -0.32
N ALA A 40 -1.93 18.30 0.98
CA ALA A 40 -1.02 17.75 1.98
C ALA A 40 -0.69 16.28 1.70
N PHE A 41 -1.70 15.46 1.37
CA PHE A 41 -1.50 14.06 0.99
C PHE A 41 -0.58 13.93 -0.23
N ASP A 42 -0.84 14.70 -1.29
CA ASP A 42 -0.05 14.64 -2.52
C ASP A 42 1.41 15.09 -2.29
N ALA A 43 1.63 16.08 -1.41
CA ALA A 43 2.97 16.52 -1.00
C ALA A 43 3.73 15.43 -0.24
N VAL A 44 3.09 14.75 0.72
CA VAL A 44 3.67 13.64 1.50
C VAL A 44 3.99 12.46 0.60
N LEU A 45 3.07 12.08 -0.30
CA LEU A 45 3.28 11.02 -1.28
C LEU A 45 4.49 11.33 -2.17
N ARG A 46 4.61 12.57 -2.66
CA ARG A 46 5.76 13.00 -3.46
C ARG A 46 7.07 12.96 -2.68
N ALA A 47 7.05 13.31 -1.40
CA ALA A 47 8.23 13.20 -0.54
C ALA A 47 8.68 11.75 -0.40
N HIS A 48 7.78 10.83 -0.04
CA HIS A 48 8.10 9.41 0.09
C HIS A 48 8.54 8.78 -1.24
N ARG A 49 7.95 9.16 -2.37
CA ARG A 49 8.40 8.69 -3.69
C ARG A 49 9.86 9.06 -4.00
N ARG A 50 10.39 10.15 -3.42
CA ARG A 50 11.77 10.60 -3.63
C ARG A 50 12.76 10.00 -2.66
N SER A 51 12.33 9.69 -1.43
CA SER A 51 13.24 9.33 -0.33
C SER A 51 13.08 7.90 0.18
N ALA A 52 11.95 7.24 -0.08
CA ALA A 52 11.72 5.90 0.44
C ALA A 52 12.67 4.90 -0.23
N THR A 53 13.48 4.25 0.60
CA THR A 53 14.29 3.09 0.21
C THR A 53 13.49 1.80 0.38
N LEU A 54 13.98 0.71 -0.22
CA LEU A 54 13.36 -0.62 -0.10
C LEU A 54 13.20 -1.05 1.38
N ASP A 55 14.13 -0.67 2.24
CA ASP A 55 14.13 -1.01 3.68
C ASP A 55 12.88 -0.51 4.41
N HIS A 56 12.34 0.64 4.00
CA HIS A 56 11.12 1.20 4.58
C HIS A 56 9.89 0.34 4.27
N PHE A 57 9.94 -0.48 3.22
CA PHE A 57 8.84 -1.33 2.80
C PHE A 57 8.99 -2.78 3.26
N ILE A 58 10.15 -3.20 3.75
CA ILE A 58 10.38 -4.57 4.25
C ILE A 58 9.33 -4.97 5.31
N PRO A 59 9.00 -4.16 6.33
CA PRO A 59 7.99 -4.53 7.32
C PRO A 59 6.61 -4.79 6.70
N VAL A 60 6.19 -3.95 5.75
CA VAL A 60 4.90 -4.07 5.05
C VAL A 60 4.86 -5.32 4.17
N LEU A 61 5.96 -5.62 3.48
CA LEU A 61 6.08 -6.84 2.67
C LEU A 61 6.03 -8.09 3.53
N VAL A 62 6.75 -8.11 4.66
CA VAL A 62 6.74 -9.21 5.63
C VAL A 62 5.33 -9.42 6.18
N GLU A 63 4.63 -8.35 6.59
CA GLU A 63 3.26 -8.45 7.11
C GLU A 63 2.29 -9.00 6.07
N ALA A 64 2.33 -8.49 4.83
CA ALA A 64 1.46 -8.94 3.75
C ALA A 64 1.69 -10.42 3.43
N GLU A 65 2.95 -10.84 3.32
CA GLU A 65 3.31 -12.22 3.04
C GLU A 65 2.95 -13.16 4.20
N MET A 66 3.24 -12.78 5.45
CA MET A 66 2.88 -13.56 6.63
C MET A 66 1.35 -13.69 6.76
N SER A 67 0.61 -12.61 6.51
CA SER A 67 -0.86 -12.64 6.52
C SER A 67 -1.43 -13.57 5.46
N ALA A 68 -0.86 -13.57 4.26
CA ALA A 68 -1.26 -14.49 3.20
C ALA A 68 -1.00 -15.95 3.59
N ARG A 69 0.20 -16.25 4.12
CA ARG A 69 0.60 -17.59 4.57
C ARG A 69 -0.28 -18.12 5.71
N LEU A 70 -0.58 -17.26 6.69
CA LEU A 70 -1.48 -17.60 7.80
C LEU A 70 -2.90 -17.89 7.29
N ARG A 71 -3.42 -17.05 6.39
CA ARG A 71 -4.74 -17.24 5.79
C ARG A 71 -4.82 -18.51 4.94
N SER A 72 -3.75 -18.87 4.25
CA SER A 72 -3.68 -20.11 3.47
C SER A 72 -3.40 -21.36 4.31
N GLY A 73 -3.22 -21.22 5.63
CA GLY A 73 -2.88 -22.33 6.52
C GLY A 73 -1.50 -22.95 6.24
N ASN A 74 -0.63 -22.23 5.52
CA ASN A 74 0.67 -22.72 5.08
C ASN A 74 1.76 -21.73 5.46
N LEU A 75 2.22 -21.82 6.71
CA LEU A 75 3.23 -20.92 7.27
C LEU A 75 4.62 -21.11 6.61
N TRP A 76 4.89 -22.34 6.16
CA TRP A 76 6.16 -22.76 5.60
C TRP A 76 5.92 -23.43 4.23
N PRO A 77 5.79 -22.64 3.15
CA PRO A 77 5.75 -23.23 1.82
C PRO A 77 7.02 -24.06 1.60
N ALA A 78 6.88 -25.22 0.96
CA ALA A 78 7.92 -26.26 0.84
C ALA A 78 9.25 -25.82 0.18
N THR A 79 9.35 -24.57 -0.26
CA THR A 79 10.54 -23.93 -0.85
C THR A 79 11.32 -23.02 0.09
N ALA A 80 11.00 -23.01 1.39
CA ALA A 80 11.88 -22.43 2.40
C ALA A 80 13.03 -23.42 2.72
N ALA A 81 14.02 -23.49 1.82
CA ALA A 81 15.32 -24.14 2.03
C ALA A 81 16.42 -23.10 1.88
#